data_AF-E4PTP2-F1
#
_entry.id   AF-E4PTP2-F1
#
_cell.length_a   1.000
_cell.length_b   1.000
_cell.length_c   1.000
_cell.angle_alpha   90.00
_cell.angle_beta   90.00
_cell.angle_gamma   90.00
#
_symmetry.space_group_name_H-M   'P 1'
#
loop_
_entity.id
_entity.type
_entity.pdbx_description
1 polymer ?
#
loop_
_entity_poly.entity_id
_entity_poly.type
_entity_poly.pdbx_seq_one_letter_code
_entity_poly.pdbx_strand_id
1 'polypeptide(L)'
;MKVIVLGTNHAGTTAVRTLKRLDPTCEVTTYDKNDAISFLGCGIALWVKGEVKDPNMLFYATPEILRSEGVNVFMNHEVLSVDDKAKTVTVKDLKTGEVKTDNYDKLIVATGTWPLIPPIPGIDLEGVQICKNYHHAKKILEHNLDKSYKKIAVVGAGYIGVELVEAFNEYGKDVTLIDVANRIMPVYYDQEFTDLMQEKMTKAGVKLSLGAKVIEFKGENGKVTQVVTDKGNIDVDYVIFSVGVRPQSAILEGICDLDDRKAIVTNDFMQTTNPDIYAIGDCAQVYNKSMNKNVPIQLATTAVRTGVIAAFNVIKGNGLKSPGFTGANGISVFGLHMASVGISVEAAKRMGYDIDFINFKDLDRPEFMSTANEVLFKVVWDKKTRKIIGAQVASEKNHTEVMYMLALGIQKDLTIDELPLVDIFFLPHFNKPFNFISLAGLEVLGLNYFKKEK
;
A
#
# COMPACT_ATOMS: atom_id res chain seq x y z
N MET A 1 2.38 31.24 13.34
CA MET A 1 2.26 30.66 11.99
C MET A 1 1.01 29.79 11.96
N LYS A 2 0.22 29.89 10.89
CA LYS A 2 -0.99 29.11 10.66
C LYS A 2 -0.76 28.08 9.56
N VAL A 3 -0.98 26.82 9.87
CA VAL A 3 -0.83 25.69 8.95
C VAL A 3 -2.19 25.04 8.75
N ILE A 4 -2.62 24.96 7.49
CA ILE A 4 -3.81 24.19 7.10
C ILE A 4 -3.36 22.82 6.56
N VAL A 5 -4.00 21.75 7.04
CA VAL A 5 -3.83 20.39 6.53
C VAL A 5 -5.11 19.92 5.84
N LEU A 6 -4.99 19.44 4.60
CA LEU A 6 -6.11 18.96 3.78
C LEU A 6 -6.16 17.44 3.79
N GLY A 7 -7.14 16.86 4.48
CA GLY A 7 -7.24 15.42 4.73
C GLY A 7 -6.49 15.00 6.00
N THR A 8 -7.16 14.23 6.86
CA THR A 8 -6.69 13.88 8.22
C THR A 8 -6.77 12.38 8.46
N ASN A 9 -6.41 11.54 7.47
CA ASN A 9 -6.24 10.10 7.72
C ASN A 9 -4.78 9.80 8.12
N HIS A 10 -4.07 8.88 7.46
CA HIS A 10 -2.70 8.52 7.87
C HIS A 10 -1.70 9.68 7.84
N ALA A 11 -1.45 10.23 6.66
CA ALA A 11 -0.43 11.26 6.49
C ALA A 11 -0.80 12.56 7.25
N GLY A 12 -2.06 12.99 7.12
CA GLY A 12 -2.57 14.19 7.78
C GLY A 12 -2.57 14.09 9.31
N THR A 13 -3.04 12.98 9.90
CA THR A 13 -2.97 12.77 11.35
C THR A 13 -1.53 12.81 11.84
N THR A 14 -0.60 12.18 11.14
CA THR A 14 0.81 12.26 11.53
C THR A 14 1.32 13.71 11.45
N ALA A 15 1.03 14.42 10.36
CA ALA A 15 1.47 15.79 10.17
C ALA A 15 0.96 16.74 11.27
N VAL A 16 -0.35 16.77 11.55
CA VAL A 16 -0.92 17.71 12.55
C VAL A 16 -0.35 17.46 13.95
N ARG A 17 -0.17 16.18 14.33
CA ARG A 17 0.43 15.83 15.62
C ARG A 17 1.90 16.22 15.68
N THR A 18 2.66 15.97 14.62
CA THR A 18 4.07 16.38 14.54
C THR A 18 4.22 17.90 14.59
N LEU A 19 3.37 18.67 13.90
CA LEU A 19 3.36 20.13 13.98
C LEU A 19 3.18 20.60 15.43
N LYS A 20 2.15 20.13 16.13
CA LYS A 20 1.88 20.50 17.53
C LYS A 20 2.99 20.09 18.51
N ARG A 21 3.71 18.99 18.23
CA ARG A 21 4.84 18.54 19.06
C ARG A 21 6.10 19.35 18.82
N LEU A 22 6.35 19.80 17.58
CA LEU A 22 7.52 20.59 17.24
C LEU A 22 7.38 22.07 17.61
N ASP A 23 6.15 22.60 17.52
CA ASP A 23 5.80 23.96 17.91
C ASP A 23 4.36 24.01 18.45
N PRO A 24 4.17 24.01 19.79
CA PRO A 24 2.86 24.13 20.40
C PRO A 24 2.13 25.46 20.10
N THR A 25 2.85 26.50 19.68
CA THR A 25 2.28 27.82 19.34
C THR A 25 1.78 27.91 17.90
N CYS A 26 2.12 26.93 17.05
CA CYS A 26 1.59 26.81 15.70
C CYS A 26 0.07 26.62 15.75
N GLU A 27 -0.66 27.47 15.01
CA GLU A 27 -2.08 27.29 14.77
C GLU A 27 -2.25 26.24 13.68
N VAL A 28 -2.84 25.09 14.03
CA VAL A 28 -3.01 23.97 13.10
C VAL A 28 -4.49 23.75 12.89
N THR A 29 -4.94 23.91 11.64
CA THR A 29 -6.32 23.65 11.23
C THR A 29 -6.33 22.50 10.24
N THR A 30 -7.29 21.58 10.38
CA THR A 30 -7.41 20.46 9.47
C THR A 30 -8.85 20.24 9.02
N TYR A 31 -9.01 19.98 7.72
CA TYR A 31 -10.29 19.74 7.06
C TYR A 31 -10.33 18.32 6.51
N ASP A 32 -11.36 17.56 6.84
CA ASP A 32 -11.60 16.24 6.26
C ASP A 32 -13.07 16.09 5.86
N LYS A 33 -13.30 15.59 4.64
CA LYS A 33 -14.64 15.40 4.09
C LYS A 33 -15.39 14.22 4.71
N ASN A 34 -14.68 13.25 5.28
CA ASN A 34 -15.31 12.11 5.94
C ASN A 34 -15.86 12.52 7.31
N ASP A 35 -16.61 11.62 7.92
CA ASP A 35 -17.09 11.73 9.30
C ASP A 35 -16.16 11.02 10.31
N ALA A 36 -15.17 10.28 9.83
CA ALA A 36 -14.18 9.58 10.65
C ALA A 36 -12.75 9.79 10.10
N ILE A 37 -11.75 9.68 10.98
CA ILE A 37 -10.33 9.86 10.67
C ILE A 37 -9.50 8.71 11.23
N SER A 38 -8.26 8.57 10.73
CA SER A 38 -7.29 7.59 11.23
C SER A 38 -7.79 6.14 11.15
N PHE A 39 -8.67 5.85 10.20
CA PHE A 39 -9.16 4.52 9.91
C PHE A 39 -8.06 3.69 9.21
N LEU A 40 -7.77 2.53 9.77
CA LEU A 40 -6.81 1.55 9.27
C LEU A 40 -7.44 0.73 8.15
N GLY A 41 -7.35 1.24 6.92
CA GLY A 41 -7.85 0.55 5.72
C GLY A 41 -7.23 -0.83 5.48
N CYS A 42 -6.01 -1.07 5.99
CA CYS A 42 -5.38 -2.39 5.98
C CYS A 42 -6.13 -3.42 6.86
N GLY A 43 -6.92 -2.98 7.83
CA GLY A 43 -7.71 -3.87 8.69
C GLY A 43 -9.06 -4.28 8.09
N ILE A 44 -9.42 -3.81 6.89
CA ILE A 44 -10.72 -4.14 6.27
C ILE A 44 -10.84 -5.64 6.06
N ALA A 45 -9.88 -6.27 5.38
CA ALA A 45 -9.94 -7.70 5.11
C ALA A 45 -9.92 -8.53 6.40
N LEU A 46 -9.12 -8.13 7.39
CA LEU A 46 -9.09 -8.76 8.71
C LEU A 46 -10.43 -8.65 9.46
N TRP A 47 -11.11 -7.51 9.34
CA TRP A 47 -12.44 -7.32 9.91
C TRP A 47 -13.50 -8.15 9.20
N VAL A 48 -13.47 -8.16 7.85
CA VAL A 48 -14.38 -8.97 7.02
C VAL A 48 -14.17 -10.47 7.26
N LYS A 49 -12.93 -10.90 7.51
CA LYS A 49 -12.53 -12.24 7.92
C LYS A 49 -12.91 -12.58 9.37
N GLY A 50 -13.32 -11.58 10.16
CA GLY A 50 -13.75 -11.75 11.53
C GLY A 50 -12.60 -11.84 12.54
N GLU A 51 -11.36 -11.52 12.17
CA GLU A 51 -10.22 -11.44 13.09
C GLU A 51 -10.36 -10.22 14.02
N VAL A 52 -10.76 -9.08 13.46
CA VAL A 52 -11.05 -7.86 14.24
C VAL A 52 -12.47 -7.95 14.79
N LYS A 53 -12.61 -8.04 16.12
CA LYS A 53 -13.93 -8.15 16.78
C LYS A 53 -14.58 -6.79 17.04
N ASP A 54 -13.79 -5.80 17.41
CA ASP A 54 -14.26 -4.43 17.64
C ASP A 54 -13.73 -3.49 16.54
N PRO A 55 -14.60 -2.95 15.67
CA PRO A 55 -14.17 -2.02 14.62
C PRO A 55 -13.54 -0.73 15.15
N ASN A 56 -13.79 -0.34 16.40
CA ASN A 56 -13.15 0.84 17.00
C ASN A 56 -11.63 0.66 17.11
N MET A 57 -11.13 -0.57 17.16
CA MET A 57 -9.69 -0.88 17.15
C MET A 57 -9.02 -0.56 15.81
N LEU A 58 -9.80 -0.31 14.76
CA LEU A 58 -9.29 0.14 13.46
C LEU A 58 -9.05 1.65 13.40
N PHE A 59 -9.21 2.36 14.52
CA PHE A 59 -8.99 3.80 14.61
C PHE A 59 -7.93 4.10 15.66
N TYR A 60 -6.81 4.71 15.28
CA TYR A 60 -5.72 5.03 16.21
C TYR A 60 -5.72 6.50 16.69
N ALA A 61 -6.65 7.32 16.19
CA ALA A 61 -6.92 8.66 16.70
C ALA A 61 -8.36 9.07 16.38
N THR A 62 -8.89 10.02 17.14
CA THR A 62 -10.21 10.61 16.93
C THR A 62 -10.12 12.14 16.82
N PRO A 63 -11.15 12.81 16.27
CA PRO A 63 -11.18 14.27 16.24
C PRO A 63 -11.04 14.89 17.64
N GLU A 64 -11.61 14.26 18.66
CA GLU A 64 -11.55 14.72 20.06
C GLU A 64 -10.12 14.64 20.60
N ILE A 65 -9.39 13.55 20.31
CA ILE A 65 -7.98 13.42 20.68
C ILE A 65 -7.17 14.55 20.02
N LEU A 66 -7.34 14.79 18.72
CA LEU A 66 -6.61 15.83 18.01
C LEU A 66 -6.95 17.24 18.51
N ARG A 67 -8.23 17.52 18.83
CA ARG A 67 -8.64 18.78 19.47
C ARG A 67 -8.00 18.95 20.84
N SER A 68 -7.91 17.90 21.65
CA SER A 68 -7.22 17.94 22.95
C SER A 68 -5.72 18.22 22.83
N GLU A 69 -5.12 17.91 21.67
CA GLU A 69 -3.73 18.24 21.33
C GLU A 69 -3.58 19.66 20.73
N GLY A 70 -4.66 20.45 20.69
CA GLY A 70 -4.66 21.84 20.22
C GLY A 70 -4.73 22.00 18.71
N VAL A 71 -5.34 21.05 18.00
CA VAL A 71 -5.63 21.12 16.56
C VAL A 71 -7.09 21.54 16.35
N ASN A 72 -7.34 22.48 15.44
CA ASN A 72 -8.69 22.85 15.01
C ASN A 72 -9.18 21.82 13.97
N VAL A 73 -10.02 20.87 14.39
CA VAL A 73 -10.47 19.76 13.54
C VAL A 73 -11.89 19.96 13.02
N PHE A 74 -12.00 20.11 11.69
CA PHE A 74 -13.25 20.26 10.95
C PHE A 74 -13.54 19.00 10.12
N MET A 75 -14.41 18.15 10.65
CA MET A 75 -14.91 16.95 9.96
C MET A 75 -16.12 17.30 9.08
N ASN A 76 -16.45 16.46 8.10
CA ASN A 76 -17.51 16.73 7.12
C ASN A 76 -17.31 18.08 6.41
N HIS A 77 -16.06 18.45 6.14
CA HIS A 77 -15.70 19.68 5.46
C HIS A 77 -14.91 19.35 4.20
N GLU A 78 -15.44 19.75 3.06
CA GLU A 78 -14.80 19.54 1.76
C GLU A 78 -14.10 20.82 1.32
N VAL A 79 -12.80 20.71 1.02
CA VAL A 79 -12.05 21.80 0.40
C VAL A 79 -12.32 21.80 -1.10
N LEU A 80 -12.95 22.87 -1.58
CA LEU A 80 -13.40 23.02 -2.96
C LEU A 80 -12.30 23.57 -3.86
N SER A 81 -11.48 24.49 -3.35
CA SER A 81 -10.40 25.14 -4.11
C SER A 81 -9.29 25.66 -3.20
N VAL A 82 -8.13 25.86 -3.80
CA VAL A 82 -6.97 26.53 -3.22
C VAL A 82 -6.66 27.76 -4.08
N ASP A 83 -6.47 28.92 -3.47
CA ASP A 83 -5.89 30.10 -4.10
C ASP A 83 -4.51 30.31 -3.49
N ASP A 84 -3.47 30.02 -4.27
CA ASP A 84 -2.07 30.07 -3.83
C ASP A 84 -1.49 31.48 -3.79
N LYS A 85 -2.08 32.42 -4.55
CA LYS A 85 -1.68 33.84 -4.55
C LYS A 85 -2.23 34.56 -3.33
N ALA A 86 -3.50 34.32 -3.01
CA ALA A 86 -4.14 34.85 -1.80
C ALA A 86 -3.79 34.04 -0.55
N LYS A 87 -3.22 32.84 -0.71
CA LYS A 87 -2.94 31.84 0.35
C LYS A 87 -4.19 31.49 1.15
N THR A 88 -5.25 31.13 0.43
CA THR A 88 -6.53 30.76 1.01
C THR A 88 -7.06 29.43 0.47
N VAL A 89 -7.93 28.80 1.24
CA VAL A 89 -8.72 27.64 0.83
C VAL A 89 -10.20 27.96 0.97
N THR A 90 -11.01 27.51 0.00
CA THR A 90 -12.47 27.58 0.10
C THR A 90 -12.99 26.24 0.57
N VAL A 91 -13.78 26.24 1.64
CA VAL A 91 -14.24 25.02 2.33
C VAL A 91 -15.75 25.05 2.47
N LYS A 92 -16.40 23.92 2.17
CA LYS A 92 -17.82 23.70 2.35
C LYS A 92 -18.08 22.78 3.54
N ASP A 93 -18.92 23.22 4.48
CA ASP A 93 -19.51 22.33 5.48
C ASP A 93 -20.56 21.45 4.78
N LEU A 94 -20.34 20.14 4.78
CA LEU A 94 -21.22 19.18 4.10
C LEU A 94 -22.54 18.94 4.85
N LYS A 95 -22.64 19.35 6.11
CA LYS A 95 -23.87 19.26 6.91
C LYS A 95 -24.78 20.47 6.70
N THR A 96 -24.21 21.68 6.66
CA THR A 96 -24.99 22.92 6.54
C THR A 96 -25.06 23.47 5.10
N GLY A 97 -24.10 23.09 4.26
CA GLY A 97 -23.92 23.66 2.93
C GLY A 97 -23.22 25.01 2.90
N GLU A 98 -22.86 25.57 4.07
CA GLU A 98 -22.14 26.84 4.19
C GLU A 98 -20.76 26.75 3.54
N VAL A 99 -20.39 27.78 2.79
CA VAL A 99 -19.08 27.91 2.15
C VAL A 99 -18.33 29.08 2.78
N LYS A 100 -17.12 28.82 3.26
CA LYS A 100 -16.24 29.84 3.86
C LYS A 100 -14.86 29.81 3.22
N THR A 101 -14.13 30.91 3.40
CA THR A 101 -12.72 31.02 3.01
C THR A 101 -11.85 31.06 4.26
N ASP A 102 -10.74 30.33 4.25
CA ASP A 102 -9.78 30.26 5.35
C ASP A 102 -8.36 30.50 4.83
N ASN A 103 -7.53 31.23 5.57
CA ASN A 103 -6.18 31.63 5.17
C ASN A 103 -5.10 30.73 5.79
N TYR A 104 -3.95 30.59 5.13
CA TYR A 104 -2.80 29.83 5.64
C TYR A 104 -1.46 30.55 5.42
N ASP A 105 -0.49 30.29 6.29
CA ASP A 105 0.92 30.59 6.00
C ASP A 105 1.58 29.44 5.23
N LYS A 106 1.24 28.19 5.62
CA LYS A 106 1.65 26.96 4.95
C LYS A 106 0.47 26.00 4.77
N LEU A 107 0.48 25.26 3.66
CA LEU A 107 -0.53 24.24 3.35
C LEU A 107 0.13 22.86 3.26
N ILE A 108 -0.46 21.86 3.90
CA ILE A 108 -0.07 20.45 3.75
C ILE A 108 -1.22 19.68 3.11
N VAL A 109 -1.02 19.16 1.91
CA VAL A 109 -2.01 18.39 1.16
C VAL A 109 -1.81 16.90 1.43
N ALA A 110 -2.79 16.29 2.09
CA ALA A 110 -2.82 14.90 2.52
C ALA A 110 -4.12 14.20 2.09
N THR A 111 -4.63 14.58 0.92
CA THR A 111 -5.93 14.15 0.36
C THR A 111 -5.97 12.69 -0.08
N GLY A 112 -4.81 12.04 -0.14
CA GLY A 112 -4.66 10.63 -0.43
C GLY A 112 -5.11 10.25 -1.84
N THR A 113 -5.82 9.13 -1.94
CA THR A 113 -6.30 8.55 -3.20
C THR A 113 -7.80 8.28 -3.19
N TRP A 114 -8.37 7.86 -4.32
CA TRP A 114 -9.71 7.26 -4.42
C TRP A 114 -9.67 6.03 -5.36
N PRO A 115 -10.53 5.00 -5.18
CA PRO A 115 -10.52 3.85 -6.07
C PRO A 115 -10.79 4.27 -7.51
N LEU A 116 -10.11 3.62 -8.45
CA LEU A 116 -10.32 3.86 -9.87
C LEU A 116 -11.69 3.30 -10.28
N ILE A 117 -12.55 4.15 -10.85
CA ILE A 117 -13.87 3.76 -11.34
C ILE A 117 -13.90 4.04 -12.86
N PRO A 118 -13.53 3.06 -13.70
CA PRO A 118 -13.62 3.20 -15.15
C PRO A 118 -15.10 3.20 -15.59
N PRO A 119 -15.43 3.78 -16.76
CA PRO A 119 -16.79 3.86 -17.27
C PRO A 119 -17.25 2.50 -17.85
N ILE A 120 -17.38 1.49 -16.98
CA ILE A 120 -17.89 0.16 -17.33
C ILE A 120 -19.42 0.16 -17.17
N PRO A 121 -20.20 -0.26 -18.18
CA PRO A 121 -21.65 -0.39 -18.05
C PRO A 121 -22.05 -1.23 -16.83
N GLY A 122 -23.01 -0.74 -16.04
CA GLY A 122 -23.54 -1.41 -14.85
C GLY A 122 -22.64 -1.37 -13.60
N ILE A 123 -21.53 -0.61 -13.61
CA ILE A 123 -20.65 -0.49 -12.44
C ILE A 123 -21.32 0.15 -11.21
N ASP A 124 -22.45 0.82 -11.42
CA ASP A 124 -23.30 1.47 -10.42
C ASP A 124 -24.45 0.60 -9.91
N LEU A 125 -24.61 -0.63 -10.42
CA LEU A 125 -25.61 -1.59 -9.96
C LEU A 125 -25.46 -1.89 -8.46
N GLU A 126 -26.59 -2.13 -7.79
CA GLU A 126 -26.57 -2.62 -6.42
C GLU A 126 -25.79 -3.92 -6.33
N GLY A 127 -24.89 -4.03 -5.35
CA GLY A 127 -24.01 -5.18 -5.17
C GLY A 127 -22.66 -5.07 -5.85
N VAL A 128 -22.39 -4.01 -6.65
CA VAL A 128 -21.02 -3.66 -7.07
C VAL A 128 -20.45 -2.66 -6.08
N GLN A 129 -19.33 -2.99 -5.45
CA GLN A 129 -18.80 -2.21 -4.33
C GLN A 129 -17.29 -2.02 -4.37
N ILE A 130 -16.86 -0.78 -4.15
CA ILE A 130 -15.45 -0.44 -3.91
C ILE A 130 -15.05 -0.71 -2.46
N CYS A 131 -13.75 -0.91 -2.22
CA CYS A 131 -13.17 -1.09 -0.89
C CYS A 131 -12.17 0.04 -0.59
N LYS A 132 -12.43 0.86 0.45
CA LYS A 132 -11.48 1.93 0.84
C LYS A 132 -11.64 2.46 2.26
N ASN A 133 -12.83 2.89 2.64
CA ASN A 133 -13.08 3.58 3.90
C ASN A 133 -13.91 2.70 4.84
N TYR A 134 -14.16 3.20 6.05
CA TYR A 134 -14.92 2.51 7.08
C TYR A 134 -16.32 2.11 6.62
N HIS A 135 -17.03 3.01 5.93
CA HIS A 135 -18.39 2.74 5.43
C HIS A 135 -18.42 1.61 4.39
N HIS A 136 -17.44 1.59 3.48
CA HIS A 136 -17.27 0.47 2.56
C HIS A 136 -16.99 -0.83 3.32
N ALA A 137 -16.07 -0.80 4.29
CA ALA A 137 -15.70 -1.98 5.07
C ALA A 137 -16.90 -2.59 5.81
N LYS A 138 -17.73 -1.75 6.44
CA LYS A 138 -18.95 -2.16 7.13
C LYS A 138 -19.91 -2.88 6.18
N LYS A 139 -20.18 -2.29 5.01
CA LYS A 139 -21.09 -2.88 4.02
C LYS A 139 -20.52 -4.18 3.42
N ILE A 140 -19.19 -4.29 3.25
CA ILE A 140 -18.55 -5.56 2.83
C ILE A 140 -18.77 -6.66 3.89
N LEU A 141 -18.56 -6.33 5.17
CA LEU A 141 -18.78 -7.27 6.26
C LEU A 141 -20.24 -7.74 6.33
N GLU A 142 -21.20 -6.81 6.23
CA GLU A 142 -22.64 -7.12 6.23
C GLU A 142 -22.99 -8.13 5.12
N HIS A 143 -22.48 -7.93 3.89
CA HIS A 143 -22.68 -8.87 2.79
C HIS A 143 -21.93 -10.20 2.97
N ASN A 144 -20.75 -10.19 3.59
CA ASN A 144 -20.04 -11.43 3.89
C ASN A 144 -20.83 -12.30 4.89
N LEU A 145 -21.45 -11.68 5.90
CA LEU A 145 -22.24 -12.37 6.91
C LEU A 145 -23.61 -12.83 6.40
N ASP A 146 -24.18 -12.15 5.42
CA ASP A 146 -25.47 -12.54 4.83
C ASP A 146 -25.33 -13.79 3.94
N LYS A 147 -26.11 -14.82 4.28
CA LYS A 147 -26.14 -16.12 3.59
C LYS A 147 -26.82 -16.06 2.21
N SER A 148 -27.52 -14.97 1.89
CA SER A 148 -28.12 -14.75 0.58
C SER A 148 -27.05 -14.55 -0.51
N TYR A 149 -25.92 -13.92 -0.15
CA TYR A 149 -24.77 -13.76 -1.03
C TYR A 149 -23.89 -15.00 -0.98
N LYS A 150 -23.85 -15.77 -2.06
CA LYS A 150 -23.10 -17.03 -2.15
C LYS A 150 -21.96 -16.95 -3.15
N LYS A 151 -22.21 -16.34 -4.31
CA LYS A 151 -21.23 -16.18 -5.40
C LYS A 151 -20.65 -14.76 -5.35
N ILE A 152 -19.37 -14.66 -5.07
CA ILE A 152 -18.68 -13.37 -4.93
C ILE A 152 -17.63 -13.25 -6.03
N ALA A 153 -17.67 -12.17 -6.81
CA ALA A 153 -16.54 -11.82 -7.65
C ALA A 153 -15.69 -10.72 -6.98
N VAL A 154 -14.38 -10.89 -7.04
CA VAL A 154 -13.42 -9.84 -6.69
C VAL A 154 -12.71 -9.45 -7.99
N VAL A 155 -12.85 -8.19 -8.40
CA VAL A 155 -12.22 -7.64 -9.60
C VAL A 155 -11.00 -6.83 -9.18
N GLY A 156 -9.83 -7.24 -9.65
CA GLY A 156 -8.53 -6.73 -9.24
C GLY A 156 -7.81 -7.70 -8.30
N ALA A 157 -6.75 -8.35 -8.79
CA ALA A 157 -5.86 -9.26 -8.09
C ALA A 157 -4.62 -8.55 -7.51
N GLY A 158 -4.79 -7.29 -7.09
CA GLY A 158 -3.84 -6.62 -6.21
C GLY A 158 -3.99 -7.07 -4.75
N TYR A 159 -3.25 -6.44 -3.85
CA TYR A 159 -3.28 -6.73 -2.41
C TYR A 159 -4.70 -6.77 -1.83
N ILE A 160 -5.46 -5.69 -2.04
CA ILE A 160 -6.82 -5.54 -1.50
C ILE A 160 -7.71 -6.71 -1.94
N GLY A 161 -7.66 -7.06 -3.23
CA GLY A 161 -8.48 -8.13 -3.76
C GLY A 161 -8.07 -9.50 -3.23
N VAL A 162 -6.77 -9.79 -3.19
CA VAL A 162 -6.25 -11.07 -2.67
C VAL A 162 -6.60 -11.28 -1.19
N GLU A 163 -6.48 -10.25 -0.35
CA GLU A 163 -6.87 -10.32 1.07
C GLU A 163 -8.39 -10.51 1.24
N LEU A 164 -9.20 -9.82 0.45
CA LEU A 164 -10.65 -9.99 0.50
C LEU A 164 -11.12 -11.35 0.00
N VAL A 165 -10.43 -11.93 -1.00
CA VAL A 165 -10.71 -13.28 -1.48
C VAL A 165 -10.58 -14.31 -0.35
N GLU A 166 -9.52 -14.23 0.46
CA GLU A 166 -9.37 -15.08 1.65
C GLU A 166 -10.52 -14.87 2.63
N ALA A 167 -10.86 -13.61 2.93
CA ALA A 167 -11.91 -13.26 3.88
C ALA A 167 -13.29 -13.82 3.48
N PHE A 168 -13.66 -13.78 2.21
CA PHE A 168 -14.89 -14.40 1.72
C PHE A 168 -14.80 -15.93 1.71
N ASN A 169 -13.66 -16.48 1.32
CA ASN A 169 -13.45 -17.93 1.23
C ASN A 169 -13.60 -18.61 2.61
N GLU A 170 -13.09 -18.00 3.68
CA GLU A 170 -13.24 -18.53 5.05
C GLU A 170 -14.69 -18.56 5.55
N TYR A 171 -15.56 -17.73 4.99
CA TYR A 171 -17.01 -17.76 5.25
C TYR A 171 -17.78 -18.70 4.31
N GLY A 172 -17.06 -19.53 3.54
CA GLY A 172 -17.64 -20.55 2.67
C GLY A 172 -18.32 -19.97 1.42
N LYS A 173 -17.95 -18.77 0.99
CA LYS A 173 -18.44 -18.17 -0.25
C LYS A 173 -17.77 -18.83 -1.46
N ASP A 174 -18.49 -18.90 -2.58
CA ASP A 174 -17.94 -19.29 -3.89
C ASP A 174 -17.29 -18.05 -4.53
N VAL A 175 -15.96 -17.95 -4.40
CA VAL A 175 -15.21 -16.74 -4.77
C VAL A 175 -14.52 -16.90 -6.12
N THR A 176 -14.75 -15.95 -7.02
CA THR A 176 -14.00 -15.81 -8.28
C THR A 176 -13.16 -14.53 -8.26
N LEU A 177 -11.84 -14.67 -8.40
CA LEU A 177 -10.91 -13.55 -8.55
C LEU A 177 -10.68 -13.28 -10.04
N ILE A 178 -10.95 -12.06 -10.48
CA ILE A 178 -10.86 -11.62 -11.87
C ILE A 178 -9.79 -10.53 -11.99
N ASP A 179 -8.84 -10.68 -12.91
CA ASP A 179 -7.88 -9.61 -13.23
C ASP A 179 -7.47 -9.63 -14.71
N VAL A 180 -7.14 -8.46 -15.24
CA VAL A 180 -6.63 -8.29 -16.61
C VAL A 180 -5.22 -8.83 -16.79
N ALA A 181 -4.44 -8.91 -15.71
CA ALA A 181 -3.13 -9.52 -15.68
C ALA A 181 -3.25 -11.04 -15.59
N ASN A 182 -2.28 -11.74 -16.19
CA ASN A 182 -2.25 -13.21 -16.21
C ASN A 182 -1.81 -13.84 -14.88
N ARG A 183 -1.46 -13.03 -13.87
CA ARG A 183 -1.01 -13.47 -12.55
C ARG A 183 -1.42 -12.47 -11.47
N ILE A 184 -1.60 -12.94 -10.24
CA ILE A 184 -1.94 -12.08 -9.09
C ILE A 184 -0.75 -11.22 -8.68
N MET A 185 -0.99 -10.05 -8.09
CA MET A 185 0.02 -9.13 -7.54
C MET A 185 1.28 -8.89 -8.42
N PRO A 186 1.14 -8.71 -9.75
CA PRO A 186 2.28 -8.71 -10.68
C PRO A 186 3.19 -7.48 -10.54
N VAL A 187 2.74 -6.45 -9.84
CA VAL A 187 3.50 -5.23 -9.56
C VAL A 187 4.48 -5.42 -8.38
N TYR A 188 4.22 -6.39 -7.50
CA TYR A 188 4.92 -6.54 -6.22
C TYR A 188 5.88 -7.73 -6.21
N TYR A 189 5.45 -8.85 -6.79
CA TYR A 189 6.16 -10.12 -6.71
C TYR A 189 6.49 -10.64 -8.10
N ASP A 190 7.64 -11.29 -8.28
CA ASP A 190 7.90 -12.03 -9.51
C ASP A 190 7.11 -13.35 -9.55
N GLN A 191 7.03 -13.95 -10.74
CA GLN A 191 6.12 -15.07 -11.00
C GLN A 191 6.24 -16.23 -10.01
N GLU A 192 7.45 -16.66 -9.63
CA GLU A 192 7.65 -17.81 -8.75
C GLU A 192 7.05 -17.62 -7.34
N PHE A 193 6.89 -16.39 -6.89
CA PHE A 193 6.22 -16.06 -5.62
C PHE A 193 4.70 -16.10 -5.79
N THR A 194 4.21 -15.56 -6.91
CA THR A 194 2.76 -15.52 -7.18
C THR A 194 2.20 -16.90 -7.52
N ASP A 195 3.00 -17.77 -8.12
CA ASP A 195 2.61 -19.15 -8.41
C ASP A 195 2.35 -19.94 -7.12
N LEU A 196 3.20 -19.78 -6.09
CA LEU A 196 2.98 -20.38 -4.76
C LEU A 196 1.64 -19.94 -4.15
N MET A 197 1.33 -18.65 -4.21
CA MET A 197 0.08 -18.13 -3.68
C MET A 197 -1.13 -18.58 -4.50
N GLN A 198 -1.06 -18.56 -5.83
CA GLN A 198 -2.14 -19.04 -6.70
C GLN A 198 -2.44 -20.53 -6.47
N GLU A 199 -1.43 -21.35 -6.22
CA GLU A 199 -1.61 -22.76 -5.86
C GLU A 199 -2.39 -22.90 -4.55
N LYS A 200 -2.04 -22.11 -3.52
CA LYS A 200 -2.76 -22.09 -2.23
C LYS A 200 -4.21 -21.64 -2.38
N MET A 201 -4.46 -20.57 -3.15
CA MET A 201 -5.80 -20.07 -3.43
C MET A 201 -6.65 -21.12 -4.15
N THR A 202 -6.10 -21.76 -5.19
CA THR A 202 -6.82 -22.79 -5.96
C THR A 202 -7.13 -24.02 -5.11
N LYS A 203 -6.17 -24.47 -4.28
CA LYS A 203 -6.40 -25.56 -3.30
C LYS A 203 -7.48 -25.22 -2.28
N ALA A 204 -7.64 -23.94 -1.94
CA ALA A 204 -8.69 -23.47 -1.04
C ALA A 204 -10.07 -23.31 -1.71
N GLY A 205 -10.18 -23.58 -3.02
CA GLY A 205 -11.45 -23.53 -3.77
C GLY A 205 -11.70 -22.21 -4.52
N VAL A 206 -10.76 -21.27 -4.49
CA VAL A 206 -10.89 -19.99 -5.21
C VAL A 206 -10.78 -20.22 -6.72
N LYS A 207 -11.72 -19.64 -7.49
CA LYS A 207 -11.67 -19.63 -8.96
C LYS A 207 -10.83 -18.45 -9.44
N LEU A 208 -9.79 -18.72 -10.21
CA LEU A 208 -8.92 -17.68 -10.78
C LEU A 208 -9.27 -17.43 -12.25
N SER A 209 -9.86 -16.27 -12.53
CA SER A 209 -10.16 -15.77 -13.89
C SER A 209 -9.15 -14.68 -14.28
N LEU A 210 -7.90 -15.10 -14.48
CA LEU A 210 -6.78 -14.21 -14.79
C LEU A 210 -6.63 -13.98 -16.30
N GLY A 211 -6.06 -12.83 -16.65
CA GLY A 211 -5.99 -12.37 -18.04
C GLY A 211 -7.36 -12.05 -18.63
N ALA A 212 -8.38 -11.81 -17.80
CA ALA A 212 -9.76 -11.57 -18.21
C ALA A 212 -10.14 -10.12 -17.90
N LYS A 213 -10.65 -9.41 -18.90
CA LYS A 213 -11.08 -8.02 -18.78
C LYS A 213 -12.58 -7.96 -18.57
N VAL A 214 -13.02 -7.31 -17.49
CA VAL A 214 -14.43 -6.97 -17.29
C VAL A 214 -14.88 -5.96 -18.34
N ILE A 215 -15.98 -6.28 -19.02
CA ILE A 215 -16.59 -5.49 -20.09
C ILE A 215 -17.86 -4.80 -19.58
N GLU A 216 -18.66 -5.49 -18.76
CA GLU A 216 -19.98 -5.05 -18.33
C GLU A 216 -20.37 -5.79 -17.03
N PHE A 217 -21.14 -5.12 -16.19
CA PHE A 217 -21.91 -5.74 -15.11
C PHE A 217 -23.37 -5.79 -15.53
N LYS A 218 -23.97 -6.99 -15.53
CA LYS A 218 -25.40 -7.16 -15.79
C LYS A 218 -26.16 -7.32 -14.49
N GLY A 219 -27.41 -6.87 -14.51
CA GLY A 219 -28.26 -6.94 -13.35
C GLY A 219 -29.73 -7.09 -13.70
N GLU A 220 -30.48 -7.56 -12.72
CA GLU A 220 -31.95 -7.68 -12.73
C GLU A 220 -32.50 -6.84 -11.58
N ASN A 221 -33.58 -6.09 -11.82
CA ASN A 221 -34.18 -5.18 -10.83
C ASN A 221 -33.19 -4.20 -10.18
N GLY A 222 -32.15 -3.79 -10.92
CA GLY A 222 -31.12 -2.86 -10.43
C GLY A 222 -30.00 -3.49 -9.60
N LYS A 223 -30.01 -4.82 -9.38
CA LYS A 223 -28.99 -5.56 -8.64
C LYS A 223 -28.13 -6.41 -9.58
N VAL A 224 -26.81 -6.45 -9.32
CA VAL A 224 -25.87 -7.25 -10.11
C VAL A 224 -26.20 -8.74 -10.01
N THR A 225 -26.17 -9.42 -11.15
CA THR A 225 -26.37 -10.87 -11.26
C THR A 225 -25.24 -11.55 -12.04
N GLN A 226 -24.44 -10.79 -12.80
CA GLN A 226 -23.38 -11.34 -13.63
C GLN A 226 -22.27 -10.32 -13.93
N VAL A 227 -21.02 -10.80 -13.91
CA VAL A 227 -19.85 -10.09 -14.46
C VAL A 227 -19.58 -10.64 -15.86
N VAL A 228 -19.60 -9.77 -16.87
CA VAL A 228 -19.26 -10.11 -18.25
C VAL A 228 -17.80 -9.76 -18.49
N THR A 229 -17.03 -10.73 -18.96
CA THR A 229 -15.63 -10.56 -19.35
C THR A 229 -15.44 -10.85 -20.84
N ASP A 230 -14.28 -10.48 -21.38
CA ASP A 230 -13.85 -10.87 -22.73
C ASP A 230 -13.64 -12.38 -22.93
N LYS A 231 -13.59 -13.15 -21.84
CA LYS A 231 -13.41 -14.61 -21.84
C LYS A 231 -14.64 -15.40 -21.43
N GLY A 232 -15.75 -14.72 -21.12
CA GLY A 232 -17.01 -15.35 -20.72
C GLY A 232 -17.69 -14.64 -19.56
N ASN A 233 -18.78 -15.25 -19.11
CA ASN A 233 -19.69 -14.68 -18.12
C ASN A 233 -19.59 -15.43 -16.79
N ILE A 234 -19.66 -14.70 -15.68
CA ILE A 234 -19.55 -15.23 -14.32
C ILE A 234 -20.76 -14.76 -13.53
N ASP A 235 -21.63 -15.69 -13.13
CA ASP A 235 -22.80 -15.36 -12.29
C ASP A 235 -22.34 -15.00 -10.88
N VAL A 236 -22.90 -13.93 -10.33
CA VAL A 236 -22.52 -13.38 -9.03
C VAL A 236 -23.73 -12.83 -8.29
N ASP A 237 -23.64 -12.82 -6.97
CA ASP A 237 -24.59 -12.12 -6.10
C ASP A 237 -24.00 -10.78 -5.60
N TYR A 238 -22.67 -10.66 -5.61
CA TYR A 238 -21.92 -9.52 -5.10
C TYR A 238 -20.57 -9.37 -5.80
N VAL A 239 -20.13 -8.14 -5.98
CA VAL A 239 -18.86 -7.80 -6.61
C VAL A 239 -18.08 -6.83 -5.74
N ILE A 240 -16.82 -7.16 -5.44
CA ILE A 240 -15.83 -6.18 -4.99
C ILE A 240 -15.02 -5.68 -6.17
N PHE A 241 -14.97 -4.36 -6.34
CA PHE A 241 -14.19 -3.70 -7.37
C PHE A 241 -12.96 -3.00 -6.76
N SER A 242 -11.78 -3.53 -7.07
CA SER A 242 -10.50 -3.18 -6.42
C SER A 242 -9.33 -3.08 -7.42
N VAL A 243 -9.56 -2.44 -8.56
CA VAL A 243 -8.59 -2.35 -9.69
C VAL A 243 -7.52 -1.25 -9.55
N GLY A 244 -7.22 -0.85 -8.32
CA GLY A 244 -6.26 0.22 -8.00
C GLY A 244 -6.90 1.56 -7.65
N VAL A 245 -6.06 2.56 -7.44
CA VAL A 245 -6.45 3.87 -6.90
C VAL A 245 -5.77 5.01 -7.67
N ARG A 246 -6.35 6.21 -7.58
CA ARG A 246 -5.83 7.44 -8.20
C ARG A 246 -5.62 8.53 -7.14
N PRO A 247 -4.50 9.29 -7.19
CA PRO A 247 -4.29 10.48 -6.36
C PRO A 247 -5.46 11.47 -6.41
N GLN A 248 -5.79 12.07 -5.28
CA GLN A 248 -6.84 13.11 -5.15
C GLN A 248 -6.20 14.50 -5.14
N SER A 249 -5.71 14.93 -6.29
CA SER A 249 -4.86 16.13 -6.44
C SER A 249 -5.49 17.25 -7.27
N ALA A 250 -6.73 17.07 -7.74
CA ALA A 250 -7.39 18.00 -8.67
C ALA A 250 -7.41 19.45 -8.16
N ILE A 251 -7.52 19.64 -6.83
CA ILE A 251 -7.49 20.96 -6.19
C ILE A 251 -6.16 21.72 -6.34
N LEU A 252 -5.08 21.06 -6.79
CA LEU A 252 -3.77 21.65 -7.05
C LEU A 252 -3.44 21.74 -8.55
N GLU A 253 -4.36 21.36 -9.44
CA GLU A 253 -4.13 21.47 -10.88
C GLU A 253 -3.97 22.95 -11.27
N GLY A 254 -2.85 23.28 -11.94
CA GLY A 254 -2.49 24.66 -12.27
C GLY A 254 -1.80 25.44 -11.13
N ILE A 255 -1.66 24.84 -9.94
CA ILE A 255 -0.96 25.43 -8.78
C ILE A 255 0.39 24.76 -8.56
N CYS A 256 0.41 23.42 -8.62
CA CYS A 256 1.62 22.61 -8.43
C CYS A 256 1.81 21.65 -9.61
N ASP A 257 3.04 21.19 -9.80
CA ASP A 257 3.34 20.17 -10.81
C ASP A 257 2.69 18.83 -10.42
N LEU A 258 1.98 18.25 -11.39
CA LEU A 258 1.37 16.93 -11.28
C LEU A 258 1.96 16.02 -12.35
N ASP A 259 2.20 14.75 -12.03
CA ASP A 259 2.62 13.77 -13.04
C ASP A 259 1.46 13.30 -13.93
N ASP A 260 1.76 12.43 -14.90
CA ASP A 260 0.74 11.88 -15.82
C ASP A 260 -0.37 11.11 -15.11
N ARG A 261 -0.09 10.57 -13.91
CA ARG A 261 -1.06 9.88 -13.04
C ARG A 261 -1.76 10.84 -12.07
N LYS A 262 -1.49 12.13 -12.21
CA LYS A 262 -1.93 13.22 -11.34
C LYS A 262 -1.40 13.12 -9.90
N ALA A 263 -0.32 12.41 -9.63
CA ALA A 263 0.33 12.53 -8.33
C ALA A 263 1.06 13.87 -8.22
N ILE A 264 1.02 14.47 -7.04
CA ILE A 264 1.68 15.75 -6.79
C ILE A 264 3.19 15.53 -6.74
N VAL A 265 3.93 16.28 -7.56
CA VAL A 265 5.39 16.22 -7.59
C VAL A 265 5.94 16.92 -6.36
N THR A 266 6.89 16.27 -5.68
CA THR A 266 7.55 16.83 -4.50
C THR A 266 9.06 16.67 -4.57
N ASN A 267 9.78 17.52 -3.83
CA ASN A 267 11.20 17.34 -3.57
C ASN A 267 11.43 16.46 -2.33
N ASP A 268 12.70 16.26 -1.96
CA ASP A 268 13.09 15.40 -0.83
C ASP A 268 12.60 15.89 0.56
N PHE A 269 12.01 17.09 0.63
CA PHE A 269 11.43 17.69 1.84
C PHE A 269 9.90 17.60 1.89
N MET A 270 9.29 16.96 0.87
CA MET A 270 7.84 16.88 0.63
C MET A 270 7.21 18.21 0.18
N GLN A 271 8.03 19.19 -0.21
CA GLN A 271 7.59 20.48 -0.72
C GLN A 271 7.26 20.36 -2.21
N THR A 272 6.19 21.03 -2.65
CA THR A 272 5.79 21.09 -4.06
C THR A 272 6.56 22.17 -4.83
N THR A 273 6.22 22.43 -6.09
CA THR A 273 6.77 23.58 -6.84
C THR A 273 6.36 24.93 -6.25
N ASN A 274 5.27 24.99 -5.48
CA ASN A 274 4.95 26.12 -4.62
C ASN A 274 5.63 25.94 -3.23
N PRO A 275 6.50 26.86 -2.79
CA PRO A 275 7.29 26.71 -1.57
C PRO A 275 6.47 26.78 -0.26
N ASP A 276 5.22 27.22 -0.34
CA ASP A 276 4.30 27.28 0.79
C ASP A 276 3.35 26.07 0.86
N ILE A 277 3.41 25.19 -0.14
CA ILE A 277 2.58 23.99 -0.24
C ILE A 277 3.45 22.73 -0.16
N TYR A 278 3.09 21.82 0.74
CA TYR A 278 3.66 20.49 0.89
C TYR A 278 2.62 19.44 0.50
N ALA A 279 3.05 18.28 0.02
CA ALA A 279 2.16 17.17 -0.28
C ALA A 279 2.71 15.86 0.29
N ILE A 280 1.83 15.06 0.91
CA ILE A 280 2.22 13.88 1.68
C ILE A 280 1.27 12.69 1.45
N GLY A 281 1.77 11.49 1.73
CA GLY A 281 1.04 10.24 1.55
C GLY A 281 0.62 9.99 0.11
N ASP A 282 -0.50 9.27 -0.05
CA ASP A 282 -0.87 8.64 -1.32
C ASP A 282 -1.18 9.62 -2.47
N CYS A 283 -1.35 10.91 -2.18
CA CYS A 283 -1.57 11.95 -3.20
C CYS A 283 -0.27 12.44 -3.86
N ALA A 284 0.88 12.15 -3.27
CA ALA A 284 2.18 12.69 -3.67
C ALA A 284 3.13 11.60 -4.19
N GLN A 285 4.08 12.03 -5.00
CA GLN A 285 5.27 11.24 -5.30
C GLN A 285 6.26 11.30 -4.13
N VAL A 286 7.07 10.25 -4.01
CA VAL A 286 8.25 10.21 -3.15
C VAL A 286 9.44 9.65 -3.93
N TYR A 287 10.66 10.02 -3.52
CA TYR A 287 11.87 9.45 -4.10
C TYR A 287 11.97 7.95 -3.77
N ASN A 288 11.91 7.10 -4.79
CA ASN A 288 12.14 5.67 -4.66
C ASN A 288 13.62 5.37 -4.91
N LYS A 289 14.30 4.91 -3.86
CA LYS A 289 15.76 4.65 -3.86
C LYS A 289 16.14 3.54 -4.84
N SER A 290 15.34 2.48 -4.93
CA SER A 290 15.58 1.36 -5.85
C SER A 290 15.41 1.76 -7.32
N MET A 291 14.48 2.68 -7.61
CA MET A 291 14.19 3.15 -8.97
C MET A 291 14.94 4.43 -9.34
N ASN A 292 15.72 5.00 -8.41
CA ASN A 292 16.38 6.29 -8.55
C ASN A 292 15.50 7.39 -9.19
N LYS A 293 14.22 7.44 -8.82
CA LYS A 293 13.25 8.40 -9.38
C LYS A 293 12.07 8.63 -8.44
N ASN A 294 11.38 9.74 -8.63
CA ASN A 294 10.15 10.03 -7.92
C ASN A 294 9.00 9.21 -8.50
N VAL A 295 8.26 8.52 -7.63
CA VAL A 295 7.07 7.75 -7.99
C VAL A 295 6.04 7.80 -6.86
N PRO A 296 4.75 7.58 -7.15
CA PRO A 296 3.75 7.33 -6.12
C PRO A 296 4.03 6.00 -5.41
N ILE A 297 4.08 6.01 -4.07
CA ILE A 297 4.12 4.80 -3.23
C ILE A 297 2.98 4.87 -2.23
N GLN A 298 1.84 4.29 -2.62
CA GLN A 298 0.57 4.39 -1.91
C GLN A 298 0.47 3.35 -0.81
N LEU A 299 1.24 3.57 0.26
CA LEU A 299 1.32 2.70 1.43
C LEU A 299 1.19 3.54 2.70
N ALA A 300 0.54 2.99 3.73
CA ALA A 300 0.44 3.63 5.04
C ALA A 300 1.83 3.94 5.62
N THR A 301 2.83 3.10 5.34
CA THR A 301 4.23 3.30 5.74
C THR A 301 4.84 4.56 5.13
N THR A 302 4.51 4.89 3.87
CA THR A 302 4.88 6.14 3.20
C THR A 302 4.12 7.31 3.81
N ALA A 303 2.79 7.16 3.99
CA ALA A 303 1.93 8.20 4.53
C ALA A 303 2.41 8.75 5.87
N VAL A 304 2.68 7.88 6.85
CA VAL A 304 3.12 8.33 8.18
C VAL A 304 4.50 8.99 8.14
N ARG A 305 5.45 8.47 7.35
CA ARG A 305 6.82 9.01 7.26
C ARG A 305 6.85 10.37 6.57
N THR A 306 6.12 10.50 5.46
CA THR A 306 6.00 11.78 4.74
C THR A 306 5.33 12.85 5.60
N GLY A 307 4.34 12.48 6.42
CA GLY A 307 3.73 13.39 7.39
C GLY A 307 4.73 13.94 8.41
N VAL A 308 5.62 13.10 8.95
CA VAL A 308 6.71 13.56 9.84
C VAL A 308 7.66 14.51 9.12
N ILE A 309 8.11 14.12 7.91
CA ILE A 309 9.08 14.90 7.13
C ILE A 309 8.52 16.28 6.80
N ALA A 310 7.31 16.36 6.25
CA ALA A 310 6.69 17.63 5.88
C ALA A 310 6.47 18.54 7.10
N ALA A 311 5.91 18.01 8.19
CA ALA A 311 5.68 18.79 9.40
C ALA A 311 6.99 19.31 10.01
N PHE A 312 8.05 18.50 10.02
CA PHE A 312 9.37 18.95 10.44
C PHE A 312 9.90 20.09 9.56
N ASN A 313 9.80 19.93 8.25
CA ASN A 313 10.32 20.90 7.30
C ASN A 313 9.52 22.20 7.25
N VAL A 314 8.21 22.15 7.53
CA VAL A 314 7.36 23.33 7.75
C VAL A 314 7.83 24.14 8.95
N ILE A 315 8.12 23.50 10.09
CA ILE A 315 8.51 24.20 11.33
C ILE A 315 9.99 24.62 11.33
N LYS A 316 10.89 23.74 10.89
CA LYS A 316 12.35 23.90 11.04
C LYS A 316 13.05 24.38 9.77
N GLY A 317 12.32 24.58 8.67
CA GLY A 317 12.85 25.14 7.42
C GLY A 317 13.65 24.15 6.60
N ASN A 318 12.99 23.18 5.96
CA ASN A 318 13.58 22.23 4.99
C ASN A 318 14.94 21.63 5.40
N GLY A 319 15.11 21.31 6.70
CA GLY A 319 16.36 20.76 7.24
C GLY A 319 16.42 19.23 7.28
N LEU A 320 15.28 18.54 7.12
CA LEU A 320 15.19 17.08 7.19
C LEU A 320 14.90 16.50 5.81
N LYS A 321 15.95 16.00 5.16
CA LYS A 321 15.86 15.33 3.87
C LYS A 321 15.30 13.90 4.03
N SER A 322 14.38 13.49 3.17
CA SER A 322 13.96 12.10 3.04
C SER A 322 15.16 11.18 2.69
N PRO A 323 15.32 10.02 3.36
CA PRO A 323 16.33 9.03 2.97
C PRO A 323 15.92 8.24 1.71
N GLY A 324 14.75 8.54 1.13
CA GLY A 324 14.14 7.77 0.06
C GLY A 324 13.34 6.57 0.59
N PHE A 325 12.49 6.02 -0.26
CA PHE A 325 11.61 4.90 0.04
C PHE A 325 11.96 3.70 -0.84
N THR A 326 11.70 2.49 -0.35
CA THR A 326 11.95 1.25 -1.10
C THR A 326 10.65 0.57 -1.51
N GLY A 327 9.48 1.07 -1.08
CA GLY A 327 8.20 0.40 -1.34
C GLY A 327 8.04 -0.93 -0.60
N ALA A 328 8.71 -1.09 0.55
CA ALA A 328 8.59 -2.25 1.41
C ALA A 328 7.11 -2.62 1.70
N ASN A 329 6.75 -3.86 1.44
CA ASN A 329 5.38 -4.37 1.54
C ASN A 329 5.39 -5.85 1.95
N GLY A 330 4.23 -6.36 2.40
CA GLY A 330 4.05 -7.76 2.74
C GLY A 330 2.59 -8.15 2.88
N ILE A 331 2.28 -9.40 2.57
CA ILE A 331 0.93 -9.99 2.58
C ILE A 331 0.98 -11.35 3.26
N SER A 332 -0.09 -11.71 3.97
CA SER A 332 -0.22 -12.96 4.71
C SER A 332 -1.62 -13.52 4.53
N VAL A 333 -1.79 -14.43 3.56
CA VAL A 333 -3.08 -15.06 3.25
C VAL A 333 -2.88 -16.51 2.84
N PHE A 334 -3.89 -17.35 3.02
CA PHE A 334 -3.89 -18.79 2.73
C PHE A 334 -2.71 -19.53 3.37
N GLY A 335 -2.28 -19.07 4.55
CA GLY A 335 -1.14 -19.62 5.29
C GLY A 335 0.24 -19.36 4.66
N LEU A 336 0.32 -18.50 3.64
CA LEU A 336 1.57 -18.12 2.99
C LEU A 336 1.89 -16.65 3.33
N HIS A 337 3.09 -16.42 3.85
CA HIS A 337 3.60 -15.09 4.15
C HIS A 337 4.58 -14.68 3.07
N MET A 338 4.32 -13.54 2.41
CA MET A 338 5.22 -12.98 1.42
C MET A 338 5.56 -11.53 1.76
N ALA A 339 6.78 -11.11 1.48
CA ALA A 339 7.17 -9.71 1.57
C ALA A 339 8.17 -9.33 0.49
N SER A 340 8.20 -8.05 0.13
CA SER A 340 9.13 -7.52 -0.85
C SER A 340 9.61 -6.11 -0.52
N VAL A 341 10.80 -5.78 -1.02
CA VAL A 341 11.35 -4.42 -1.02
C VAL A 341 11.92 -4.12 -2.41
N GLY A 342 11.90 -2.85 -2.78
CA GLY A 342 12.50 -2.36 -4.01
C GLY A 342 11.76 -2.81 -5.26
N ILE A 343 12.50 -3.20 -6.29
CA ILE A 343 11.93 -3.61 -7.57
C ILE A 343 12.13 -5.09 -7.86
N SER A 344 11.11 -5.71 -8.47
CA SER A 344 11.17 -7.09 -8.96
C SER A 344 12.01 -7.19 -10.24
N VAL A 345 12.39 -8.42 -10.63
CA VAL A 345 13.12 -8.67 -11.89
C VAL A 345 12.29 -8.24 -13.09
N GLU A 346 11.00 -8.57 -13.11
CA GLU A 346 10.09 -8.15 -14.19
C GLU A 346 9.97 -6.61 -14.28
N ALA A 347 9.84 -5.94 -13.12
CA ALA A 347 9.79 -4.48 -13.07
C ALA A 347 11.10 -3.84 -13.56
N ALA A 348 12.25 -4.35 -13.10
CA ALA A 348 13.56 -3.87 -13.50
C ALA A 348 13.79 -4.01 -15.02
N LYS A 349 13.48 -5.18 -15.60
CA LYS A 349 13.59 -5.43 -17.05
C LYS A 349 12.71 -4.49 -17.86
N ARG A 350 11.44 -4.34 -17.48
CA ARG A 350 10.50 -3.41 -18.14
C ARG A 350 10.97 -1.95 -18.09
N MET A 351 11.71 -1.58 -17.04
CA MET A 351 12.27 -0.25 -16.87
C MET A 351 13.66 -0.08 -17.52
N GLY A 352 14.21 -1.12 -18.15
CA GLY A 352 15.51 -1.07 -18.83
C GLY A 352 16.73 -1.09 -17.90
N TYR A 353 16.58 -1.55 -16.65
CA TYR A 353 17.73 -1.72 -15.75
C TYR A 353 18.57 -2.94 -16.14
N ASP A 354 19.89 -2.78 -16.12
CA ASP A 354 20.82 -3.90 -16.26
C ASP A 354 21.07 -4.53 -14.90
N ILE A 355 20.42 -5.68 -14.69
CA ILE A 355 20.34 -6.34 -13.38
C ILE A 355 20.77 -7.79 -13.48
N ASP A 356 21.30 -8.30 -12.36
CA ASP A 356 21.37 -9.72 -12.05
C ASP A 356 20.51 -10.01 -10.82
N PHE A 357 20.19 -11.28 -10.63
CA PHE A 357 19.41 -11.76 -9.50
C PHE A 357 19.74 -13.21 -9.21
N ILE A 358 19.43 -13.66 -7.98
CA ILE A 358 19.47 -15.06 -7.60
C ILE A 358 18.14 -15.45 -6.96
N ASN A 359 17.68 -16.66 -7.32
CA ASN A 359 16.61 -17.36 -6.63
C ASN A 359 17.22 -18.41 -5.74
N PHE A 360 16.93 -18.31 -4.44
CA PHE A 360 17.50 -19.19 -3.45
C PHE A 360 16.38 -19.83 -2.63
N LYS A 361 16.47 -21.14 -2.44
CA LYS A 361 15.52 -21.90 -1.63
C LYS A 361 16.30 -22.70 -0.62
N ASP A 362 15.96 -22.53 0.65
CA ASP A 362 16.56 -23.26 1.75
C ASP A 362 15.58 -23.40 2.92
N LEU A 363 15.93 -24.21 3.91
CA LEU A 363 15.24 -24.26 5.18
C LEU A 363 15.60 -23.05 6.05
N ASP A 364 14.62 -22.55 6.80
CA ASP A 364 14.80 -21.46 7.75
C ASP A 364 15.76 -21.78 8.90
N ARG A 365 16.03 -23.07 9.15
CA ARG A 365 16.89 -23.53 10.24
C ARG A 365 17.53 -24.89 9.92
N PRO A 366 18.47 -25.37 10.76
CA PRO A 366 19.18 -26.62 10.50
C PRO A 366 18.25 -27.85 10.43
N GLU A 367 18.63 -28.82 9.62
CA GLU A 367 17.88 -30.03 9.29
C GLU A 367 17.66 -30.95 10.51
N PHE A 368 18.50 -30.83 11.55
CA PHE A 368 18.35 -31.58 12.80
C PHE A 368 17.25 -31.03 13.72
N MET A 369 16.68 -29.86 13.41
CA MET A 369 15.60 -29.29 14.21
C MET A 369 14.30 -30.07 13.98
N SER A 370 13.48 -30.17 15.03
CA SER A 370 12.19 -30.89 14.97
C SER A 370 11.17 -30.26 14.01
N THR A 371 11.36 -28.99 13.65
CA THR A 371 10.57 -28.27 12.65
C THR A 371 11.51 -27.43 11.81
N ALA A 372 11.32 -27.39 10.50
CA ALA A 372 12.04 -26.52 9.58
C ALA A 372 11.10 -26.19 8.42
N ASN A 373 11.11 -24.94 7.97
CA ASN A 373 10.22 -24.49 6.90
C ASN A 373 11.04 -24.03 5.70
N GLU A 374 10.58 -24.39 4.51
CA GLU A 374 11.18 -23.87 3.29
C GLU A 374 10.94 -22.35 3.19
N VAL A 375 11.97 -21.63 2.78
CA VAL A 375 11.95 -20.20 2.49
C VAL A 375 12.41 -20.01 1.06
N LEU A 376 11.57 -19.38 0.24
CA LEU A 376 11.96 -18.86 -1.06
C LEU A 376 12.44 -17.43 -0.87
N PHE A 377 13.68 -17.16 -1.24
CA PHE A 377 14.29 -15.84 -1.18
C PHE A 377 14.83 -15.45 -2.55
N LYS A 378 14.61 -14.19 -2.93
CA LYS A 378 15.19 -13.58 -4.13
C LYS A 378 15.84 -12.27 -3.75
N VAL A 379 17.02 -12.00 -4.31
CA VAL A 379 17.67 -10.69 -4.27
C VAL A 379 18.06 -10.26 -5.68
N VAL A 380 17.85 -8.98 -5.97
CA VAL A 380 18.06 -8.32 -7.27
C VAL A 380 19.06 -7.19 -7.07
N TRP A 381 20.08 -7.10 -7.92
CA TRP A 381 21.09 -6.06 -7.87
C TRP A 381 21.42 -5.50 -9.24
N ASP A 382 21.90 -4.27 -9.26
CA ASP A 382 22.43 -3.63 -10.47
C ASP A 382 23.75 -4.29 -10.88
N LYS A 383 23.91 -4.71 -12.14
CA LYS A 383 25.09 -5.49 -12.57
C LYS A 383 26.41 -4.75 -12.37
N LYS A 384 26.41 -3.44 -12.61
CA LYS A 384 27.62 -2.62 -12.65
C LYS A 384 28.07 -2.20 -11.26
N THR A 385 27.15 -1.65 -10.48
CA THR A 385 27.43 -1.11 -9.15
C THR A 385 27.32 -2.17 -8.07
N ARG A 386 26.69 -3.31 -8.38
CA ARG A 386 26.45 -4.43 -7.46
C ARG A 386 25.56 -4.07 -6.27
N LYS A 387 24.97 -2.88 -6.27
CA LYS A 387 24.01 -2.43 -5.26
C LYS A 387 22.73 -3.23 -5.34
N ILE A 388 22.24 -3.68 -4.19
CA ILE A 388 20.93 -4.32 -4.09
C ILE A 388 19.87 -3.27 -4.39
N ILE A 389 18.91 -3.64 -5.25
CA ILE A 389 17.79 -2.77 -5.65
C ILE A 389 16.43 -3.41 -5.39
N GLY A 390 16.38 -4.69 -5.05
CA GLY A 390 15.14 -5.34 -4.66
C GLY A 390 15.37 -6.72 -4.02
N ALA A 391 14.38 -7.17 -3.26
CA ALA A 391 14.36 -8.50 -2.70
C ALA A 391 12.92 -8.96 -2.40
N GLN A 392 12.73 -10.27 -2.36
CA GLN A 392 11.44 -10.92 -2.11
C GLN A 392 11.65 -12.14 -1.21
N VAL A 393 10.68 -12.43 -0.34
CA VAL A 393 10.66 -13.62 0.52
C VAL A 393 9.26 -14.25 0.54
N ALA A 394 9.18 -15.57 0.56
CA ALA A 394 7.95 -16.33 0.80
C ALA A 394 8.21 -17.57 1.66
N SER A 395 7.34 -17.82 2.64
CA SER A 395 7.33 -19.05 3.43
C SER A 395 6.01 -19.22 4.18
N GLU A 396 5.67 -20.46 4.54
CA GLU A 396 4.57 -20.75 5.48
C GLU A 396 4.92 -20.32 6.92
N LYS A 397 6.21 -20.15 7.22
CA LYS A 397 6.66 -19.49 8.45
C LYS A 397 6.87 -18.00 8.16
N ASN A 398 6.40 -17.13 9.04
CA ASN A 398 6.63 -15.71 8.87
C ASN A 398 8.13 -15.37 9.00
N HIS A 399 8.72 -14.92 7.88
CA HIS A 399 10.09 -14.39 7.75
C HIS A 399 10.09 -13.00 7.10
N THR A 400 8.95 -12.30 7.16
CA THR A 400 8.77 -11.02 6.45
C THR A 400 9.64 -9.89 7.01
N GLU A 401 10.09 -10.01 8.27
CA GLU A 401 10.95 -9.04 8.96
C GLU A 401 12.33 -8.88 8.31
N VAL A 402 12.80 -9.84 7.52
CA VAL A 402 14.08 -9.75 6.81
C VAL A 402 14.09 -8.61 5.78
N MET A 403 12.92 -8.19 5.32
CA MET A 403 12.75 -7.01 4.48
C MET A 403 13.14 -5.71 5.19
N TYR A 404 13.14 -5.63 6.52
CA TYR A 404 13.56 -4.42 7.24
C TYR A 404 15.05 -4.14 7.02
N MET A 405 15.88 -5.18 7.17
CA MET A 405 17.31 -5.12 6.90
C MET A 405 17.57 -4.73 5.44
N LEU A 406 16.87 -5.36 4.49
CA LEU A 406 17.09 -5.09 3.07
C LEU A 406 16.58 -3.71 2.64
N ALA A 407 15.49 -3.21 3.23
CA ALA A 407 15.05 -1.84 3.02
C ALA A 407 16.10 -0.82 3.49
N LEU A 408 16.68 -1.04 4.68
CA LEU A 408 17.79 -0.21 5.18
C LEU A 408 19.04 -0.35 4.29
N GLY A 409 19.38 -1.58 3.90
CA GLY A 409 20.50 -1.88 3.01
C GLY A 409 20.39 -1.10 1.70
N ILE A 410 19.23 -1.14 1.04
CA ILE A 410 18.98 -0.36 -0.19
C ILE A 410 19.11 1.16 0.07
N GLN A 411 18.55 1.67 1.18
CA GLN A 411 18.70 3.08 1.56
C GLN A 411 20.16 3.49 1.79
N LYS A 412 21.00 2.54 2.21
CA LYS A 412 22.44 2.71 2.46
C LYS A 412 23.34 2.17 1.34
N ASP A 413 22.76 1.86 0.18
CA ASP A 413 23.50 1.41 -1.00
C ASP A 413 24.30 0.10 -0.79
N LEU A 414 23.81 -0.80 0.09
CA LEU A 414 24.39 -2.13 0.36
C LEU A 414 24.54 -2.93 -0.94
N THR A 415 25.70 -3.55 -1.13
CA THR A 415 25.99 -4.39 -2.30
C THR A 415 25.67 -5.86 -2.05
N ILE A 416 25.45 -6.62 -3.13
CA ILE A 416 25.27 -8.07 -3.06
C ILE A 416 26.52 -8.78 -2.52
N ASP A 417 27.70 -8.17 -2.68
CA ASP A 417 28.97 -8.72 -2.22
C ASP A 417 29.18 -8.55 -0.70
N GLU A 418 28.59 -7.49 -0.12
CA GLU A 418 28.57 -7.24 1.33
C GLU A 418 27.47 -8.04 2.04
N LEU A 419 26.39 -8.41 1.35
CA LEU A 419 25.25 -9.14 1.92
C LEU A 419 25.64 -10.39 2.76
N PRO A 420 26.53 -11.29 2.28
CA PRO A 420 26.90 -12.47 3.08
C PRO A 420 27.74 -12.13 4.33
N LEU A 421 28.28 -10.91 4.42
CA LEU A 421 29.12 -10.44 5.52
C LEU A 421 28.35 -9.61 6.56
N VAL A 422 27.06 -9.35 6.33
CA VAL A 422 26.20 -8.70 7.32
C VAL A 422 26.15 -9.59 8.57
N ASP A 423 26.43 -9.01 9.73
CA ASP A 423 26.46 -9.70 11.02
C ASP A 423 25.04 -10.06 11.48
N ILE A 424 24.58 -11.26 11.11
CA ILE A 424 23.27 -11.80 11.46
C ILE A 424 23.46 -12.85 12.56
N PHE A 425 22.76 -12.68 13.67
CA PHE A 425 22.83 -13.60 14.80
C PHE A 425 22.47 -15.04 14.39
N PHE A 426 23.03 -16.01 15.12
CA PHE A 426 22.72 -17.42 14.94
C PHE A 426 22.36 -18.09 16.27
N LEU A 427 21.24 -18.80 16.25
CA LEU A 427 20.92 -19.90 17.16
C LEU A 427 20.00 -20.86 16.38
N PRO A 428 20.14 -22.20 16.50
CA PRO A 428 19.38 -23.16 15.69
C PRO A 428 17.85 -23.03 15.77
N HIS A 429 17.33 -22.44 16.85
CA HIS A 429 15.90 -22.14 17.02
C HIS A 429 15.38 -21.09 16.03
N PHE A 430 16.26 -20.22 15.54
CA PHE A 430 15.91 -19.07 14.72
C PHE A 430 16.51 -19.16 13.31
N ASN A 431 17.73 -19.68 13.18
CA ASN A 431 18.43 -19.66 11.89
C ASN A 431 19.58 -20.67 11.78
N LYS A 432 20.23 -20.73 10.60
CA LYS A 432 21.50 -21.42 10.33
C LYS A 432 22.71 -20.47 10.53
N PRO A 433 23.95 -20.99 10.74
CA PRO A 433 25.15 -20.14 10.84
C PRO A 433 25.36 -19.25 9.62
N PHE A 434 25.15 -19.80 8.43
CA PHE A 434 24.88 -19.04 7.22
C PHE A 434 23.43 -19.32 6.83
N ASN A 435 22.59 -18.30 6.95
CA ASN A 435 21.16 -18.40 6.69
C ASN A 435 20.83 -18.30 5.20
N PHE A 436 19.55 -18.46 4.85
CA PHE A 436 19.08 -18.38 3.47
C PHE A 436 19.42 -17.06 2.74
N ILE A 437 19.68 -15.97 3.47
CA ILE A 437 20.09 -14.67 2.91
C ILE A 437 21.61 -14.66 2.65
N SER A 438 22.38 -15.02 3.68
CA SER A 438 23.85 -15.06 3.57
C SER A 438 24.31 -16.12 2.57
N LEU A 439 23.65 -17.28 2.53
CA LEU A 439 23.94 -18.33 1.55
C LEU A 439 23.64 -17.88 0.12
N ALA A 440 22.54 -17.14 -0.10
CA ALA A 440 22.26 -16.54 -1.40
C ALA A 440 23.38 -15.58 -1.83
N GLY A 441 23.88 -14.75 -0.91
CA GLY A 441 25.02 -13.87 -1.16
C GLY A 441 26.33 -14.62 -1.43
N LEU A 442 26.60 -15.69 -0.67
CA LEU A 442 27.77 -16.55 -0.88
C LEU A 442 27.74 -17.26 -2.23
N GLU A 443 26.56 -17.72 -2.69
CA GLU A 443 26.40 -18.34 -4.00
C GLU A 443 26.72 -17.34 -5.13
N VAL A 444 26.34 -16.08 -4.98
CA VAL A 444 26.70 -15.01 -5.93
C VAL A 444 28.23 -14.79 -6.00
N LEU A 445 28.94 -14.99 -4.88
CA LEU A 445 30.40 -14.94 -4.83
C LEU A 445 31.08 -16.24 -5.31
N GLY A 446 30.32 -17.25 -5.72
CA GLY A 446 30.85 -18.56 -6.11
C GLY A 446 31.28 -19.45 -4.92
N LEU A 447 30.98 -19.05 -3.69
CA LEU A 447 31.36 -19.75 -2.46
C LEU A 447 30.28 -20.76 -2.04
N ASN A 448 30.13 -21.81 -2.85
CA ASN A 448 29.11 -22.85 -2.66
C ASN A 448 29.49 -23.91 -1.62
N TYR A 449 29.60 -23.53 -0.34
CA TYR A 449 30.07 -24.43 0.73
C TYR A 449 29.22 -25.70 0.94
N PHE A 450 27.97 -25.72 0.46
CA PHE A 450 27.01 -26.80 0.73
C PHE A 450 26.38 -27.43 -0.51
N LYS A 451 26.78 -27.02 -1.73
CA LYS A 451 26.41 -27.78 -2.94
C LYS A 451 27.24 -29.06 -2.95
N LYS A 452 26.58 -30.20 -2.78
CA LYS A 452 27.20 -31.50 -3.11
C LYS A 452 27.46 -31.51 -4.61
N GLU A 453 28.72 -31.67 -5.02
CA GLU A 453 29.05 -31.98 -6.42
C GLU A 453 28.23 -33.21 -6.81
N LYS A 454 27.54 -33.11 -7.96
CA LYS A 454 26.67 -34.17 -8.48
C LYS A 454 27.46 -35.33 -9.04
#